data_AF-A0A4R5WA60-F1
#
_entry.id   AF-A0A4R5WA60-F1
#
_cell.length_a   1.000
_cell.length_b   1.000
_cell.length_c   1.000
_cell.angle_alpha   90.00
_cell.angle_beta   90.00
_cell.angle_gamma   90.00
#
_symmetry.space_group_name_H-M   'P 1'
#
loop_
_entity.id
_entity.type
_entity.pdbx_description
1 polymer ?
#
loop_
_entity_poly.entity_id
_entity_poly.type
_entity_poly.pdbx_seq_one_letter_code
_entity_poly.pdbx_strand_id
1 'polypeptide(L)'
;MATSHTNAARIPVTGTLVSIGYEGKSVDDLVTQLLEQGVRALVDVRLTPLSRKPGLSKTKLSEALAAVGIRYVHHRALGNPKDNRAGFRAGEPESRARYRDVLETAAASDALDHVSELLDGGAVALLCFEQDHAECHRDIVVHRLMKARPHAAVVHI
;
A
#
# COMPACT_ATOMS: atom_id res chain seq x y z
N MET A 1 -47.32 21.16 0.46
CA MET A 1 -46.05 21.49 1.14
C MET A 1 -45.02 20.46 0.72
N ALA A 2 -44.19 20.80 -0.26
CA ALA A 2 -43.15 19.91 -0.77
C ALA A 2 -41.93 19.98 0.16
N THR A 3 -41.61 18.89 0.84
CA THR A 3 -40.40 18.75 1.64
C THR A 3 -39.23 18.38 0.73
N SER A 4 -38.52 19.41 0.27
CA SER A 4 -37.22 19.28 -0.39
C SER A 4 -36.25 18.56 0.54
N HIS A 5 -35.97 17.29 0.23
CA HIS A 5 -34.82 16.58 0.80
C HIS A 5 -33.61 16.94 -0.05
N THR A 6 -32.73 17.77 0.51
CA THR A 6 -31.43 18.07 -0.06
C THR A 6 -30.64 16.77 -0.21
N ASN A 7 -30.54 16.29 -1.46
CA ASN A 7 -29.69 15.17 -1.81
C ASN A 7 -28.23 15.64 -1.71
N ALA A 8 -27.59 15.39 -0.57
CA ALA A 8 -26.14 15.57 -0.43
C ALA A 8 -25.48 14.64 -1.46
N ALA A 9 -24.92 15.23 -2.52
CA ALA A 9 -24.23 14.48 -3.55
C ALA A 9 -23.13 13.62 -2.90
N ARG A 10 -23.31 12.30 -2.88
CA ARG A 10 -22.24 11.36 -2.49
C ARG A 10 -21.10 11.59 -3.47
N ILE A 11 -19.99 12.13 -2.98
CA ILE A 11 -18.75 12.20 -3.75
C ILE A 11 -18.39 10.75 -4.12
N PRO A 12 -18.28 10.40 -5.40
CA PRO A 12 -17.95 9.04 -5.80
C PRO A 12 -16.53 8.71 -5.32
N VAL A 13 -16.39 7.56 -4.65
CA VAL A 13 -15.09 7.07 -4.19
C VAL A 13 -14.28 6.65 -5.42
N THR A 14 -13.12 7.26 -5.64
CA THR A 14 -12.31 7.07 -6.87
C THR A 14 -11.22 6.00 -6.69
N GLY A 15 -11.54 4.91 -5.99
CA GLY A 15 -10.64 3.79 -5.70
C GLY A 15 -10.48 3.49 -4.20
N THR A 16 -9.95 2.32 -3.89
CA THR A 16 -9.70 1.87 -2.50
C THR A 16 -8.24 1.50 -2.34
N LEU A 17 -7.55 2.12 -1.38
CA LEU A 17 -6.19 1.76 -1.01
C LEU A 17 -6.22 0.79 0.18
N VAL A 18 -5.68 -0.40 0.00
CA VAL A 18 -5.59 -1.43 1.03
C VAL A 18 -4.17 -1.46 1.57
N SER A 19 -3.95 -1.12 2.83
CA SER A 19 -2.65 -1.25 3.50
C SER A 19 -2.55 -2.61 4.17
N ILE A 20 -1.70 -3.50 3.66
CA ILE A 20 -1.54 -4.85 4.20
C ILE A 20 -0.10 -5.18 4.65
N GLY A 21 0.01 -5.81 5.82
CA GLY A 21 1.21 -6.48 6.30
C GLY A 21 1.09 -8.00 6.21
N TYR A 22 2.19 -8.70 5.91
CA TYR A 22 2.21 -10.18 5.85
C TYR A 22 2.90 -10.86 7.03
N GLU A 23 3.37 -10.13 8.03
CA GLU A 23 3.77 -10.70 9.32
C GLU A 23 2.62 -11.53 9.92
N GLY A 24 2.94 -12.69 10.51
CA GLY A 24 1.92 -13.68 10.92
C GLY A 24 1.19 -14.44 9.78
N LYS A 25 1.12 -13.93 8.55
CA LYS A 25 0.35 -14.52 7.43
C LYS A 25 1.15 -15.51 6.56
N SER A 26 0.46 -16.51 5.99
CA SER A 26 0.95 -17.31 4.86
C SER A 26 0.68 -16.58 3.52
N VAL A 27 1.16 -17.14 2.40
CA VAL A 27 0.81 -16.60 1.07
C VAL A 27 -0.68 -16.79 0.76
N ASP A 28 -1.29 -17.90 1.20
CA ASP A 28 -2.70 -18.19 0.96
C ASP A 28 -3.60 -17.27 1.77
N ASP A 29 -3.25 -16.97 3.03
CA ASP A 29 -3.95 -15.98 3.86
C ASP A 29 -3.89 -14.59 3.21
N LEU A 30 -2.71 -14.21 2.70
CA LEU A 30 -2.52 -12.94 2.02
C LEU A 30 -3.40 -12.87 0.77
N VAL A 31 -3.35 -13.89 -0.10
CA VAL A 31 -4.15 -13.92 -1.33
C VAL A 31 -5.64 -13.87 -1.04
N THR A 32 -6.11 -14.63 -0.04
CA THR A 32 -7.52 -14.64 0.38
C THR A 32 -7.99 -13.24 0.78
N GLN A 33 -7.24 -12.56 1.65
CA GLN A 33 -7.58 -11.21 2.10
C GLN A 33 -7.60 -10.19 0.96
N LEU A 34 -6.68 -10.32 -0.01
CA LEU A 34 -6.67 -9.44 -1.19
C LEU A 34 -7.91 -9.64 -2.06
N LEU A 35 -8.35 -10.88 -2.24
CA LEU A 35 -9.56 -11.21 -3.01
C LEU A 35 -10.83 -10.72 -2.30
N GLU A 36 -10.92 -10.86 -0.98
CA GLU A 36 -12.04 -10.35 -0.17
C GLU A 36 -12.18 -8.82 -0.27
N GLN A 37 -11.07 -8.10 -0.40
CA GLN A 37 -11.05 -6.65 -0.63
C GLN A 37 -11.21 -6.25 -2.11
N GLY A 38 -11.36 -7.22 -3.03
CA GLY A 38 -11.47 -6.96 -4.46
C GLY A 38 -10.22 -6.30 -5.06
N VAL A 39 -9.04 -6.53 -4.46
CA VAL A 39 -7.78 -5.94 -4.92
C VAL A 39 -7.46 -6.44 -6.32
N ARG A 40 -7.18 -5.51 -7.24
CA ARG A 40 -6.77 -5.83 -8.61
C ARG A 40 -5.27 -5.73 -8.84
N ALA A 41 -4.58 -4.95 -7.99
CA ALA A 41 -3.14 -4.77 -8.07
C ALA A 41 -2.53 -4.69 -6.67
N LEU A 42 -1.44 -5.42 -6.44
CA LEU A 42 -0.62 -5.32 -5.25
C LEU A 42 0.69 -4.62 -5.60
N VAL A 43 0.94 -3.52 -4.91
CA VAL A 43 2.17 -2.73 -4.96
C VAL A 43 3.03 -3.11 -3.77
N ASP A 44 4.12 -3.82 -4.04
CA ASP A 44 5.14 -4.15 -3.08
C ASP A 44 6.04 -2.94 -2.85
N VAL A 45 5.98 -2.37 -1.64
CA VAL A 45 6.78 -1.21 -1.24
C VAL A 45 8.03 -1.63 -0.46
N ARG A 46 8.41 -2.91 -0.46
CA ARG A 46 9.67 -3.35 0.15
C ARG A 46 10.83 -2.85 -0.69
N LEU A 47 11.83 -2.25 -0.04
CA LEU A 47 13.09 -1.90 -0.73
C LEU A 47 13.76 -3.14 -1.36
N THR A 48 13.62 -4.30 -0.70
CA THR A 48 14.13 -5.58 -1.19
C THR A 48 13.03 -6.63 -0.96
N PRO A 49 12.36 -7.12 -2.02
CA PRO A 49 11.20 -8.00 -1.91
C PRO A 49 11.60 -9.47 -1.69
N LEU A 50 12.43 -9.70 -0.67
CA LEU A 50 12.86 -11.01 -0.21
C LEU A 50 12.09 -11.36 1.07
N SER A 51 11.69 -12.63 1.19
CA SER A 51 11.05 -13.16 2.38
C SER A 51 11.56 -14.56 2.69
N ARG A 52 11.74 -14.84 3.98
CA ARG A 52 11.99 -16.19 4.49
C ARG A 52 10.72 -17.04 4.58
N LYS A 53 9.54 -16.40 4.57
CA LYS A 53 8.27 -17.11 4.54
C LYS A 53 8.04 -17.71 3.15
N PRO A 54 7.63 -18.99 3.05
CA PRO A 54 7.29 -19.61 1.78
C PRO A 54 6.27 -18.78 0.98
N GLY A 55 6.45 -18.70 -0.35
CA GLY A 55 5.53 -17.99 -1.24
C GLY A 55 5.63 -16.46 -1.24
N LEU A 56 6.27 -15.82 -0.25
CA LEU A 56 6.23 -14.36 -0.07
C LEU A 56 7.45 -13.59 -0.60
N SER A 57 8.36 -14.28 -1.31
CA SER A 57 9.42 -13.64 -2.11
C SER A 57 8.87 -13.23 -3.48
N LYS A 58 9.43 -12.17 -4.08
CA LYS A 58 8.95 -11.54 -5.32
C LYS A 58 8.39 -12.50 -6.38
N THR A 59 9.20 -13.45 -6.84
CA THR A 59 8.81 -14.36 -7.94
C THR A 59 7.60 -15.21 -7.55
N LYS A 60 7.67 -15.92 -6.43
CA LYS A 60 6.59 -16.80 -5.96
C LYS A 60 5.30 -16.03 -5.65
N LEU A 61 5.44 -14.84 -5.06
CA LEU A 61 4.29 -13.99 -4.76
C LEU A 61 3.64 -13.48 -6.04
N SER A 62 4.44 -13.04 -7.01
CA SER A 62 3.95 -12.61 -8.32
C SER A 62 3.21 -13.74 -9.06
N GLU A 63 3.71 -14.98 -8.98
CA GLU A 63 3.06 -16.16 -9.56
C GLU A 63 1.72 -16.46 -8.87
N ALA A 64 1.69 -16.48 -7.54
CA ALA A 64 0.48 -16.72 -6.77
C ALA A 64 -0.61 -15.67 -7.03
N LEU A 65 -0.23 -14.39 -7.11
CA LEU A 65 -1.14 -13.29 -7.43
C LEU A 65 -1.65 -13.37 -8.88
N ALA A 66 -0.77 -13.67 -9.84
CA ALA A 66 -1.15 -13.81 -11.24
C ALA A 66 -2.16 -14.94 -11.46
N ALA A 67 -2.02 -16.05 -10.72
CA ALA A 67 -2.94 -17.19 -10.79
C ALA A 67 -4.39 -16.84 -10.41
N VAL A 68 -4.59 -15.76 -9.64
CA VAL A 68 -5.91 -15.27 -9.23
C VAL A 68 -6.27 -13.92 -9.88
N GLY A 69 -5.51 -13.48 -10.88
CA GLY A 69 -5.78 -12.26 -11.64
C GLY A 69 -5.35 -10.95 -10.96
N ILE A 70 -4.54 -11.01 -9.91
CA ILE A 70 -3.99 -9.83 -9.24
C ILE A 70 -2.65 -9.45 -9.87
N ARG A 71 -2.54 -8.21 -10.35
CA ARG A 71 -1.27 -7.68 -10.87
C ARG A 71 -0.29 -7.45 -9.72
N TYR A 72 0.95 -7.91 -9.85
CA TYR A 72 2.04 -7.56 -8.94
C TYR A 72 2.88 -6.42 -9.52
N VAL A 73 3.12 -5.37 -8.73
CA VAL A 73 3.98 -4.23 -9.05
C VAL A 73 4.98 -4.05 -7.93
N HIS A 74 6.26 -3.83 -8.24
CA HIS A 74 7.30 -3.57 -7.23
C HIS A 74 7.84 -2.15 -7.39
N HIS A 75 7.61 -1.32 -6.39
CA HIS A 75 8.10 0.06 -6.34
C HIS A 75 9.20 0.20 -5.29
N ARG A 76 10.43 -0.15 -5.68
CA ARG A 76 11.61 -0.03 -4.81
C ARG A 76 11.79 1.38 -4.23
N ALA A 77 11.45 2.41 -5.01
CA ALA A 77 11.60 3.81 -4.60
C ALA A 77 10.75 4.18 -3.37
N LEU A 78 9.69 3.42 -3.09
CA LEU A 78 8.85 3.59 -1.91
C LEU A 78 9.36 2.82 -0.69
N GLY A 79 10.50 2.13 -0.80
CA GLY A 79 11.02 1.28 0.28
C GLY A 79 11.86 2.03 1.31
N ASN A 80 11.71 1.67 2.58
CA ASN A 80 12.54 2.21 3.66
C ASN A 80 14.00 1.70 3.58
N PRO A 81 15.01 2.60 3.49
CA PRO A 81 16.43 2.26 3.52
C PRO A 81 16.79 1.32 4.67
N LYS A 82 17.65 0.32 4.41
CA LYS A 82 17.96 -0.74 5.40
C LYS A 82 18.46 -0.18 6.73
N ASP A 83 19.31 0.84 6.67
CA ASP A 83 19.94 1.52 7.80
C ASP A 83 18.98 2.45 8.55
N ASN A 84 17.81 2.79 7.98
CA ASN A 84 16.79 3.61 8.62
C ASN A 84 15.72 2.78 9.37
N ARG A 85 15.64 1.47 9.12
CA ARG A 85 14.53 0.63 9.60
C ARG A 85 14.44 0.50 11.11
N ALA A 86 15.59 0.37 11.80
CA ALA A 86 15.62 0.17 13.25
C ALA A 86 15.03 1.37 13.98
N GLY A 87 15.55 2.57 13.70
CA GLY A 87 15.03 3.81 14.26
C GLY A 87 13.59 4.11 13.83
N PHE A 88 13.22 3.79 12.58
CA PHE A 88 11.84 3.97 12.12
C PHE A 88 10.84 3.15 12.93
N ARG A 89 11.18 1.87 13.19
CA ARG A 89 10.36 0.96 14.02
C ARG A 89 10.33 1.41 15.48
N ALA A 90 11.45 1.94 16.00
CA ALA A 90 11.51 2.53 17.34
C ALA A 90 10.72 3.85 17.46
N GLY A 91 10.18 4.37 16.36
CA GLY A 91 9.40 5.62 16.35
C GLY A 91 10.25 6.88 16.42
N GLU A 92 11.54 6.79 16.12
CA GLU A 92 12.45 7.94 16.16
C GLU A 92 12.01 9.04 15.17
N PRO A 93 11.84 10.30 15.62
CA PRO A 93 11.43 11.40 14.77
C PRO A 93 12.36 11.61 13.57
N GLU A 94 13.67 11.46 13.74
CA GLU A 94 14.70 11.60 12.71
C GLU A 94 14.55 10.52 11.64
N SER A 95 14.29 9.28 12.06
CA SER A 95 14.08 8.16 11.15
C SER A 95 12.80 8.31 10.33
N ARG A 96 11.75 8.88 10.94
CA ARG A 96 10.49 9.23 10.25
C ARG A 96 10.70 10.39 9.28
N ALA A 97 11.48 11.40 9.65
CA ALA A 97 11.84 12.53 8.79
C ALA A 97 12.65 12.08 7.58
N ARG A 98 13.70 11.29 7.81
CA ARG A 98 14.54 10.72 6.75
C ARG A 98 13.73 9.91 5.73
N TYR A 99 12.73 9.14 6.18
CA TYR A 99 11.87 8.42 5.23
C TYR A 99 10.96 9.36 4.43
N ARG A 100 10.50 10.49 5.01
CA ARG A 100 9.79 11.51 4.22
C ARG A 100 10.68 12.08 3.12
N ASP A 101 11.96 12.30 3.39
CA ASP A 101 12.92 12.79 2.38
C ASP A 101 13.12 11.78 1.24
N VAL A 102 13.05 10.47 1.53
CA VAL A 102 13.06 9.43 0.48
C VAL A 102 11.89 9.62 -0.49
N LEU A 103 10.71 10.01 0.02
CA LEU A 103 9.52 10.23 -0.79
C LEU A 103 9.55 11.56 -1.58
N GLU A 104 10.52 12.44 -1.33
CA GLU A 104 10.73 13.66 -2.13
C GLU A 104 11.60 13.41 -3.38
N THR A 105 12.16 12.20 -3.53
CA THR A 105 12.94 11.87 -4.72
C THR A 105 12.05 11.73 -5.96
N ALA A 106 12.56 12.11 -7.14
CA ALA A 106 11.81 11.99 -8.40
C ALA A 106 11.28 10.56 -8.63
N ALA A 107 12.11 9.55 -8.39
CA ALA A 107 11.71 8.15 -8.52
C ALA A 107 10.58 7.74 -7.55
N ALA A 108 10.52 8.34 -6.36
CA ALA A 108 9.42 8.08 -5.43
C ALA A 108 8.14 8.82 -5.86
N SER A 109 8.26 10.04 -6.40
CA SER A 109 7.14 10.76 -7.00
C SER A 109 6.52 9.96 -8.15
N ASP A 110 7.33 9.52 -9.12
CA ASP A 110 6.87 8.71 -10.25
C ASP A 110 6.17 7.42 -9.77
N ALA A 111 6.70 6.81 -8.71
CA ALA A 111 6.09 5.63 -8.12
C ALA A 111 4.73 5.93 -7.47
N LEU A 112 4.60 7.03 -6.72
CA LEU A 112 3.34 7.47 -6.12
C LEU A 112 2.29 7.83 -7.17
N ASP A 113 2.70 8.47 -8.26
CA ASP A 113 1.84 8.80 -9.39
C ASP A 113 1.32 7.53 -10.06
N HIS A 114 2.19 6.56 -10.32
CA HIS A 114 1.76 5.26 -10.84
C HIS A 114 0.80 4.52 -9.89
N VAL A 115 0.99 4.59 -8.56
CA VAL A 115 -0.01 4.02 -7.63
C VAL A 115 -1.34 4.77 -7.72
N SER A 116 -1.31 6.10 -7.88
CA SER A 116 -2.52 6.91 -8.04
C SER A 116 -3.29 6.58 -9.32
N GLU A 117 -2.58 6.35 -10.43
CA GLU A 117 -3.17 5.86 -11.68
C GLU A 117 -3.79 4.46 -11.52
N LEU A 118 -3.14 3.55 -10.79
CA LEU A 118 -3.70 2.23 -10.51
C LEU A 118 -5.02 2.30 -9.72
N LEU A 119 -5.16 3.30 -8.83
CA LEU A 119 -6.38 3.54 -8.06
C LEU A 119 -7.57 3.98 -8.94
N ASP A 120 -7.32 4.62 -10.09
CA ASP A 120 -8.39 4.91 -11.07
C ASP A 120 -9.03 3.61 -11.60
N GLY A 121 -8.29 2.50 -11.54
CA GLY A 121 -8.80 1.17 -11.88
C GLY A 121 -9.57 0.45 -10.77
N GLY A 122 -9.56 0.92 -9.52
CA GLY A 122 -10.22 0.24 -8.39
C GLY A 122 -9.31 0.00 -7.20
N ALA A 123 -9.44 -1.17 -6.55
CA ALA A 123 -8.74 -1.45 -5.30
C ALA A 123 -7.27 -1.83 -5.51
N VAL A 124 -6.36 -1.11 -4.85
CA VAL A 124 -4.91 -1.31 -4.90
C VAL A 124 -4.39 -1.60 -3.50
N ALA A 125 -3.59 -2.66 -3.34
CA ALA A 125 -2.95 -2.98 -2.08
C ALA A 125 -1.51 -2.45 -2.02
N LEU A 126 -1.11 -1.86 -0.90
CA LEU A 126 0.29 -1.64 -0.53
C LEU A 126 0.74 -2.76 0.41
N LEU A 127 1.81 -3.46 0.03
CA LEU A 127 2.37 -4.56 0.80
C LEU A 127 3.71 -4.19 1.45
N CYS A 128 3.82 -4.44 2.75
CA CYS A 128 5.10 -4.53 3.47
C CYS A 128 5.11 -5.73 4.42
N PHE A 129 6.18 -5.90 5.21
CA PHE A 129 6.33 -6.98 6.17
C PHE A 129 5.46 -6.77 7.41
N GLU A 130 5.69 -5.69 8.15
CA GLU A 130 5.13 -5.46 9.50
C GLU A 130 3.60 -5.56 9.51
N GLN A 131 3.01 -6.25 10.48
CA GLN A 131 1.54 -6.32 10.56
C GLN A 131 0.95 -4.96 10.95
N ASP A 132 1.54 -4.29 11.95
CA ASP A 132 1.13 -2.96 12.33
C ASP A 132 1.59 -1.93 11.29
N HIS A 133 0.65 -1.16 10.75
CA HIS A 133 0.97 -0.10 9.79
C HIS A 133 1.64 1.09 10.48
N ALA A 134 1.32 1.39 11.74
CA ALA A 134 1.88 2.53 12.46
C ALA A 134 3.41 2.41 12.66
N GLU A 135 3.92 1.19 12.79
CA GLU A 135 5.35 0.88 12.86
C GLU A 135 6.03 0.79 11.49
N CYS A 136 5.25 0.81 10.41
CA CYS A 136 5.72 0.56 9.06
C CYS A 136 5.79 1.85 8.24
N HIS A 137 6.74 1.90 7.31
CA HIS A 137 6.86 3.04 6.40
C HIS A 137 5.66 3.19 5.45
N ARG A 138 4.90 2.10 5.23
CA ARG A 138 3.71 2.13 4.38
C ARG A 138 2.66 3.12 4.89
N ASP A 139 2.61 3.41 6.19
CA ASP A 139 1.70 4.42 6.73
C ASP A 139 1.98 5.81 6.16
N ILE A 140 3.25 6.19 6.05
CA ILE A 140 3.64 7.46 5.42
C ILE A 140 3.31 7.45 3.93
N VAL A 141 3.46 6.32 3.23
CA VAL A 141 3.06 6.17 1.82
C VAL A 141 1.55 6.35 1.65
N VAL A 142 0.75 5.71 2.51
CA VAL A 142 -0.72 5.86 2.55
C VAL A 142 -1.10 7.32 2.71
N HIS A 143 -0.51 8.02 3.69
CA HIS A 143 -0.79 9.44 3.92
C HIS A 143 -0.45 10.32 2.70
N ARG A 144 0.67 10.05 2.01
CA ARG A 144 1.02 10.76 0.77
C ARG A 144 0.01 10.52 -0.34
N LEU A 145 -0.40 9.27 -0.55
CA LEU A 145 -1.40 8.93 -1.56
C LEU A 145 -2.75 9.54 -1.24
N MET A 146 -3.18 9.56 0.02
CA MET A 146 -4.46 10.14 0.42
C MET A 146 -4.48 11.66 0.30
N LYS A 147 -3.34 12.32 0.48
CA LYS A 147 -3.21 13.75 0.18
C LYS A 147 -3.38 14.04 -1.32
N ALA A 148 -2.86 13.18 -2.19
CA ALA A 148 -3.02 13.29 -3.64
C ALA A 148 -4.41 12.82 -4.13
N ARG A 149 -5.04 11.90 -3.40
CA ARG A 149 -6.33 11.25 -3.73
C ARG A 149 -7.30 11.36 -2.55
N PRO A 150 -7.78 12.56 -2.19
CA PRO A 150 -8.59 12.79 -0.98
C PRO A 150 -9.97 12.12 -1.00
N HIS A 151 -10.39 11.56 -2.13
CA HIS A 151 -11.66 10.85 -2.29
C HIS A 151 -11.49 9.32 -2.41
N ALA A 152 -10.26 8.81 -2.32
CA ALA A 152 -10.05 7.36 -2.20
C ALA A 152 -10.35 6.90 -0.77
N ALA A 153 -10.84 5.67 -0.63
CA ALA A 153 -10.99 5.04 0.67
C ALA A 153 -9.67 4.37 1.10
N VAL A 154 -9.43 4.24 2.41
CA VAL A 154 -8.32 3.46 2.96
C VAL A 154 -8.84 2.38 3.87
N VAL A 155 -8.29 1.17 3.74
CA VAL A 155 -8.53 0.04 4.65
C VAL A 155 -7.19 -0.51 5.09
N HIS A 156 -7.01 -0.74 6.40
CA HIS A 156 -5.82 -1.38 6.97
C HIS A 156 -6.15 -2.80 7.41
N ILE A 157 -5.36 -3.80 6.95
CA ILE A 157 -5.59 -5.24 7.18
C ILE A 157 -4.30 -6.00 7.52
#